data_AF-A0A2A3E1G8-F1
#
_entry.id   AF-A0A2A3E1G8-F1
#
_cell.length_a   1.000
_cell.length_b   1.000
_cell.length_c   1.000
_cell.angle_alpha   90.00
_cell.angle_beta   90.00
_cell.angle_gamma   90.00
#
_symmetry.space_group_name_H-M   'P 1'
#
loop_
_entity.id
_entity.type
_entity.pdbx_description
1 polymer ?
#
loop_
_entity_poly.entity_id
_entity_poly.type
_entity_poly.pdbx_seq_one_letter_code
_entity_poly.pdbx_strand_id
1 'polypeptide(L)'
;MKQNVLQEKDIIKIPCILIFDSLAGTNRMHVIATLRDYLSCEYIAKTGCEKIFSKDTIKGALLKVPQQSNFTDCGLYILQYVESFFKNPIKDYTLPINTLKDWFEEIVVTRKREELSKLLIKLMNARKRDKNIIIPAVNFPTQDGKLKIKAKNHVDAKSVKTNVKDK
;
A
#
# COMPACT_ATOMS: atom_id res chain seq x y z
N MET A 1 -22.14 17.04 -36.46
CA MET A 1 -21.35 16.15 -35.60
C MET A 1 -21.50 16.61 -34.16
N LYS A 2 -22.08 15.79 -33.27
CA LYS A 2 -22.19 16.12 -31.85
C LYS A 2 -20.82 15.93 -31.22
N GLN A 3 -20.14 17.02 -30.84
CA GLN A 3 -18.95 16.95 -30.02
C GLN A 3 -19.37 16.40 -28.65
N ASN A 4 -18.93 15.18 -28.33
CA ASN A 4 -18.95 14.67 -26.96
C ASN A 4 -17.90 15.45 -26.17
N VAL A 5 -18.32 16.55 -25.55
CA VAL A 5 -17.54 17.22 -24.52
C VAL A 5 -17.53 16.28 -23.32
N LEU A 6 -16.41 15.61 -23.10
CA LEU A 6 -16.15 14.89 -21.84
C LEU A 6 -16.19 15.96 -20.73
N GLN A 7 -17.32 16.08 -20.04
CA GLN A 7 -17.42 16.92 -18.85
C GLN A 7 -16.37 16.43 -17.85
N GLU A 8 -15.35 17.25 -17.61
CA GLU A 8 -14.47 17.06 -16.46
C GLU A 8 -15.35 17.12 -15.20
N LYS A 9 -15.48 16.00 -14.51
CA LYS A 9 -16.14 15.98 -13.19
C LYS A 9 -15.32 16.87 -12.26
N ASP A 10 -15.99 17.84 -11.64
CA ASP A 10 -15.41 18.72 -10.63
C ASP A 10 -14.80 17.91 -9.47
N ILE A 11 -13.68 18.41 -8.95
CA ILE A 11 -13.00 17.82 -7.79
C ILE A 11 -13.78 18.21 -6.52
N ILE A 12 -14.30 17.22 -5.80
CA ILE A 12 -15.03 17.43 -4.54
C ILE A 12 -14.04 17.33 -3.37
N LYS A 13 -13.72 18.47 -2.75
CA LYS A 13 -12.79 18.54 -1.61
C LYS A 13 -13.55 18.66 -0.29
N ILE A 14 -13.22 17.79 0.66
CA ILE A 14 -13.81 17.77 2.01
C ILE A 14 -12.67 17.52 3.02
N PRO A 15 -12.60 18.23 4.16
CA PRO A 15 -11.64 17.91 5.19
C PRO A 15 -11.90 16.51 5.76
N CYS A 16 -10.92 15.61 5.58
CA CYS A 16 -11.03 14.24 6.06
C CYS A 16 -9.67 13.62 6.38
N ILE A 17 -9.68 12.59 7.23
CA ILE A 17 -8.56 11.71 7.49
C ILE A 17 -8.85 10.36 6.83
N LEU A 18 -7.97 9.94 5.92
CA LEU A 18 -8.09 8.68 5.20
C LEU A 18 -7.02 7.70 5.68
N ILE A 19 -7.43 6.51 6.12
CA ILE A 19 -6.53 5.44 6.51
C ILE A 19 -6.44 4.42 5.38
N PHE A 20 -5.22 4.22 4.89
CA PHE A 20 -4.85 3.17 3.94
C PHE A 20 -4.15 2.05 4.72
N ASP A 21 -4.80 0.90 4.87
CA ASP A 21 -4.26 -0.24 5.61
C ASP A 21 -4.26 -1.48 4.72
N SER A 22 -3.09 -2.09 4.55
CA SER A 22 -2.95 -3.34 3.79
C SER A 22 -3.42 -4.56 4.58
N LEU A 23 -3.55 -4.48 5.92
CA LEU A 23 -4.04 -5.57 6.75
C LEU A 23 -5.53 -5.40 7.05
N ALA A 24 -6.31 -6.42 6.73
CA ALA A 24 -7.69 -6.52 7.17
C ALA A 24 -7.78 -6.81 8.68
N GLY A 25 -8.89 -6.44 9.32
CA GLY A 25 -9.36 -7.11 10.54
C GLY A 25 -9.22 -6.35 11.86
N THR A 26 -8.59 -5.18 11.92
CA THR A 26 -8.59 -4.36 13.16
C THR A 26 -9.18 -2.98 12.92
N ASN A 27 -10.08 -2.56 13.81
CA ASN A 27 -10.63 -1.21 13.79
C ASN A 27 -9.54 -0.19 14.18
N ARG A 28 -9.19 0.72 13.24
CA ARG A 28 -8.19 1.79 13.43
C ARG A 28 -8.81 3.16 13.68
N MET A 29 -10.08 3.22 14.08
CA MET A 29 -10.78 4.48 14.33
C MET A 29 -10.18 5.28 15.50
N HIS A 30 -9.52 4.63 16.47
CA HIS A 30 -8.79 5.32 17.54
C HIS A 30 -7.65 6.19 16.99
N VAL A 31 -6.96 5.75 15.92
CA VAL A 31 -5.90 6.54 15.26
C VAL A 31 -6.48 7.84 14.72
N ILE A 32 -7.69 7.81 14.15
CA ILE A 32 -8.38 9.00 13.65
C ILE A 32 -8.69 9.96 14.79
N ALA A 33 -9.16 9.45 15.95
CA ALA A 33 -9.41 10.28 17.12
C ALA A 33 -8.12 10.99 17.59
N THR A 34 -7.03 10.23 17.76
CA THR A 34 -5.72 10.80 18.14
C THR A 34 -5.22 11.84 17.15
N LEU A 35 -5.39 11.62 15.84
CA LEU A 35 -4.99 12.59 14.82
C LEU A 35 -5.84 13.87 14.89
N ARG A 36 -7.14 13.80 15.21
CA ARG A 36 -7.97 14.99 15.40
C ARG A 36 -7.57 15.77 16.64
N ASP A 37 -7.27 15.09 17.75
CA ASP A 37 -6.81 15.72 18.98
C ASP A 37 -5.48 16.44 18.71
N TYR A 38 -4.55 15.77 18.02
CA TYR A 38 -3.30 16.37 17.57
C TYR A 38 -3.54 17.62 16.71
N LEU A 39 -4.42 17.56 15.70
CA LEU A 39 -4.73 18.71 14.86
C LEU A 39 -5.31 19.88 15.67
N SER A 40 -6.08 19.60 16.71
CA SER A 40 -6.68 20.63 17.58
C SER A 40 -5.58 21.33 18.37
N CYS A 41 -4.67 20.56 18.97
CA CYS A 41 -3.49 21.09 19.66
C CYS A 41 -2.57 21.89 18.72
N GLU A 42 -2.29 21.35 17.53
CA GLU A 42 -1.45 22.00 16.51
C GLU A 42 -2.06 23.32 16.03
N TYR A 43 -3.40 23.38 15.88
CA TYR A 43 -4.10 24.60 15.50
C TYR A 43 -3.99 25.68 16.57
N ILE A 44 -4.17 25.33 17.84
CA ILE A 44 -3.96 26.24 18.98
C ILE A 44 -2.52 26.73 18.98
N ALA A 45 -1.55 25.83 18.86
CA ALA A 45 -0.13 26.17 18.89
C ALA A 45 0.27 27.14 17.76
N LYS A 46 -0.33 27.04 16.57
CA LYS A 46 0.00 27.90 15.42
C LYS A 46 -0.79 29.20 15.35
N THR A 47 -2.02 29.20 15.83
CA THR A 47 -2.94 30.34 15.64
C THR A 47 -3.25 31.10 16.92
N GLY A 48 -2.99 30.51 18.08
CA GLY A 48 -3.43 31.03 19.39
C GLY A 48 -4.94 30.92 19.63
N CYS A 49 -5.70 30.38 18.67
CA CYS A 49 -7.15 30.24 18.76
C CYS A 49 -7.54 28.81 19.08
N GLU A 50 -8.53 28.64 19.96
CA GLU A 50 -9.11 27.33 20.22
C GLU A 50 -9.99 26.87 19.06
N LYS A 51 -9.71 25.66 18.56
CA LYS A 51 -10.56 24.97 17.59
C LYS A 51 -10.48 23.48 17.81
N ILE A 52 -11.63 22.88 18.11
CA ILE A 52 -11.75 21.44 18.35
C ILE A 52 -12.18 20.78 17.04
N PHE A 53 -11.38 19.83 16.55
CA PHE A 53 -11.73 19.00 15.41
C PHE A 53 -12.45 17.73 15.87
N SER A 54 -13.71 17.58 15.50
CA SER A 54 -14.56 16.45 15.87
C SER A 54 -14.81 15.53 14.66
N LYS A 55 -15.56 14.45 14.89
CA LYS A 55 -16.03 13.55 13.82
C LYS A 55 -16.90 14.26 12.78
N ASP A 56 -17.54 15.37 13.16
CA ASP A 56 -18.46 16.11 12.31
C ASP A 56 -17.72 17.17 11.47
N THR A 57 -16.59 17.70 11.97
CA THR A 57 -15.79 18.70 11.25
C THR A 57 -14.71 18.09 10.36
N ILE A 58 -14.05 17.01 10.81
CA ILE A 58 -13.09 16.25 10.01
C ILE A 58 -13.49 14.79 10.04
N LYS A 59 -14.13 14.31 8.97
CA LYS A 59 -14.56 12.91 8.89
C LYS A 59 -13.36 11.98 8.74
N GLY A 60 -13.49 10.78 9.27
CA GLY A 60 -12.45 9.76 9.19
C GLY A 60 -12.95 8.52 8.48
N ALA A 61 -12.15 7.91 7.62
CA ALA A 61 -12.51 6.69 6.91
C ALA A 61 -11.36 5.70 6.80
N LEU A 62 -11.67 4.42 7.02
CA LEU A 62 -10.83 3.31 6.60
C LEU A 62 -11.19 2.95 5.16
N LEU A 63 -10.23 3.06 4.26
CA LEU A 63 -10.47 2.86 2.84
C LEU A 63 -10.41 1.38 2.45
N LYS A 64 -11.25 0.99 1.48
CA LYS A 64 -11.13 -0.30 0.80
C LYS A 64 -10.07 -0.18 -0.28
N VAL A 65 -8.91 -0.76 -0.02
CA VAL A 65 -7.71 -0.73 -0.88
C VAL A 65 -7.17 -2.15 -1.08
N PRO A 66 -6.28 -2.41 -2.05
CA PRO A 66 -5.67 -3.72 -2.21
C PRO A 66 -4.99 -4.18 -0.92
N GLN A 67 -5.34 -5.36 -0.42
CA GLN A 67 -4.82 -5.88 0.84
C GLN A 67 -3.65 -6.85 0.61
N GLN A 68 -2.78 -6.98 1.61
CA GLN A 68 -1.71 -7.97 1.59
C GLN A 68 -2.19 -9.31 2.12
N SER A 69 -1.66 -10.39 1.56
CA SER A 69 -1.91 -11.77 2.00
C SER A 69 -0.94 -12.25 3.09
N ASN A 70 0.06 -11.42 3.45
CA ASN A 70 1.11 -11.75 4.42
C ASN A 70 1.33 -10.61 5.44
N PHE A 71 2.28 -10.78 6.37
CA PHE A 71 2.57 -9.80 7.43
C PHE A 71 3.88 -9.02 7.22
N THR A 72 4.59 -9.22 6.10
CA THR A 72 5.94 -8.70 5.87
C THR A 72 6.03 -7.66 4.77
N ASP A 73 4.97 -7.49 3.98
CA ASP A 73 4.92 -6.57 2.84
C ASP A 73 4.21 -5.24 3.12
N CYS A 74 3.80 -4.96 4.37
CA CYS A 74 3.03 -3.75 4.70
C CYS A 74 3.76 -2.47 4.27
N GLY A 75 5.09 -2.44 4.43
CA GLY A 75 5.93 -1.33 3.96
C GLY A 75 5.90 -1.15 2.44
N LEU A 76 5.81 -2.23 1.66
CA LEU A 76 5.70 -2.13 0.20
C LEU A 76 4.34 -1.58 -0.22
N TYR A 77 3.26 -2.00 0.45
CA TYR A 77 1.92 -1.46 0.21
C TYR A 77 1.86 0.02 0.54
N ILE A 78 2.48 0.48 1.64
CA ILE A 78 2.60 1.92 1.95
C ILE A 78 3.25 2.67 0.79
N LEU A 79 4.40 2.17 0.29
CA LEU A 79 5.08 2.79 -0.85
C LEU A 79 4.20 2.80 -2.10
N GLN A 80 3.45 1.73 -2.36
CA GLN A 80 2.56 1.65 -3.52
C GLN A 80 1.33 2.56 -3.39
N TYR A 81 0.74 2.69 -2.20
CA TYR A 81 -0.37 3.62 -1.95
C TYR A 81 0.04 5.05 -2.23
N VAL A 82 1.21 5.47 -1.71
CA VAL A 82 1.74 6.82 -1.93
C VAL A 82 2.00 7.08 -3.41
N GLU A 83 2.64 6.14 -4.11
CA GLU A 83 2.90 6.26 -5.55
C GLU A 83 1.60 6.34 -6.37
N SER A 84 0.61 5.51 -6.03
CA SER A 84 -0.70 5.52 -6.71
C SER A 84 -1.47 6.80 -6.43
N PHE A 85 -1.38 7.34 -5.21
CA PHE A 85 -1.98 8.60 -4.80
C PHE A 85 -1.43 9.78 -5.61
N PHE A 86 -0.11 9.85 -5.78
CA PHE A 86 0.51 10.92 -6.58
C PHE A 86 0.27 10.74 -8.08
N LYS A 87 0.20 9.51 -8.58
CA LYS A 87 -0.02 9.24 -10.02
C LYS A 87 -1.46 9.49 -10.45
N ASN A 88 -2.43 9.10 -9.63
CA ASN A 88 -3.85 9.32 -9.89
C ASN A 88 -4.55 9.72 -8.58
N PRO A 89 -4.55 11.02 -8.23
CA PRO A 89 -5.11 11.49 -6.98
C PRO A 89 -6.62 11.28 -6.90
N ILE A 90 -7.12 11.12 -5.69
CA ILE A 90 -8.56 11.03 -5.41
C ILE A 90 -9.21 12.35 -5.84
N LYS A 91 -10.25 12.27 -6.67
CA LYS A 91 -10.99 13.45 -7.16
C LYS A 91 -12.24 13.76 -6.35
N ASP A 92 -12.84 12.75 -5.73
CA ASP A 92 -14.04 12.89 -4.92
C ASP A 92 -13.78 12.34 -3.52
N TYR A 93 -13.76 13.24 -2.53
CA TYR A 93 -13.52 12.92 -1.13
C TYR A 93 -14.83 12.63 -0.35
N THR A 94 -15.96 12.48 -1.04
CA THR A 94 -17.23 12.10 -0.43
C THR A 94 -17.15 10.67 0.08
N LEU A 95 -17.40 10.47 1.37
CA LEU A 95 -17.37 9.15 2.00
C LEU A 95 -18.72 8.43 1.80
N PRO A 96 -18.72 7.10 1.55
CA PRO A 96 -17.57 6.20 1.46
C PRO A 96 -16.87 6.21 0.08
N ILE A 97 -15.53 6.22 0.08
CA ILE A 97 -14.72 6.12 -1.13
C ILE A 97 -14.50 4.63 -1.47
N ASN A 98 -15.16 4.14 -2.52
CA ASN A 98 -15.10 2.72 -2.93
C ASN A 98 -14.26 2.49 -4.20
N THR A 99 -13.80 3.54 -4.87
CA THR A 99 -13.09 3.46 -6.15
C THR A 99 -11.67 2.90 -6.06
N LEU A 100 -11.16 2.68 -4.85
CA LEU A 100 -9.76 2.32 -4.59
C LEU A 100 -9.55 0.83 -4.32
N LYS A 101 -10.61 0.00 -4.35
CA LYS A 101 -10.50 -1.43 -4.06
C LYS A 101 -9.50 -2.13 -4.99
N ASP A 102 -9.57 -1.79 -6.28
CA ASP A 102 -8.74 -2.36 -7.35
C ASP A 102 -7.72 -1.32 -7.85
N TRP A 103 -7.15 -0.53 -6.93
CA TRP A 103 -6.29 0.60 -7.30
C TRP A 103 -5.03 0.18 -8.07
N PHE A 104 -4.53 -1.03 -7.78
CA PHE A 104 -3.43 -1.66 -8.50
C PHE A 104 -3.52 -3.18 -8.32
N GLU A 105 -2.89 -3.91 -9.25
CA GLU A 105 -2.76 -5.36 -9.20
C GLU A 105 -1.67 -5.80 -8.21
N GLU A 106 -1.83 -6.97 -7.60
CA GLU A 106 -0.87 -7.53 -6.62
C GLU A 106 0.55 -7.64 -7.19
N ILE A 107 0.69 -7.98 -8.48
CA ILE A 107 1.99 -8.10 -9.16
C ILE A 107 2.83 -6.82 -9.07
N VAL A 108 2.19 -5.66 -8.99
CA VAL A 108 2.87 -4.36 -8.83
C VAL A 108 3.63 -4.31 -7.51
N VAL A 109 3.03 -4.81 -6.42
CA VAL A 109 3.71 -4.87 -5.12
C VAL A 109 4.73 -6.00 -5.10
N THR A 110 4.41 -7.17 -5.68
CA THR A 110 5.32 -8.33 -5.70
C THR A 110 6.67 -8.00 -6.34
N ARG A 111 6.68 -7.22 -7.44
CA ARG A 111 7.93 -6.82 -8.11
C ARG A 111 8.64 -5.65 -7.43
N LYS A 112 8.00 -4.93 -6.51
CA LYS A 112 8.50 -3.67 -5.95
C LYS A 112 9.83 -3.84 -5.19
N ARG A 113 10.05 -5.00 -4.52
CA ARG A 113 11.35 -5.30 -3.87
C ARG A 113 12.50 -5.35 -4.88
N GLU A 114 12.28 -5.98 -6.04
CA GLU A 114 13.24 -6.05 -7.13
C GLU A 114 13.51 -4.65 -7.71
N GLU A 115 12.44 -3.89 -7.99
CA GLU A 115 12.55 -2.52 -8.53
C GLU A 115 13.30 -1.59 -7.57
N LEU A 116 13.01 -1.64 -6.27
CA LEU A 116 13.71 -0.87 -5.24
C LEU A 116 15.19 -1.26 -5.16
N SER A 117 15.50 -2.55 -5.22
CA SER A 117 16.89 -3.03 -5.23
C SER A 117 17.64 -2.52 -6.45
N LYS A 118 17.07 -2.65 -7.66
CA LYS A 118 17.64 -2.12 -8.90
C LYS A 118 17.83 -0.59 -8.84
N LEU A 119 16.86 0.14 -8.29
CA LEU A 119 16.94 1.59 -8.11
C LEU A 119 18.06 1.99 -7.15
N LEU A 120 18.19 1.32 -6.01
CA LEU A 120 19.26 1.58 -5.04
C LEU A 120 20.63 1.35 -5.67
N ILE A 121 20.82 0.23 -6.37
CA ILE A 121 22.08 -0.06 -7.09
C ILE A 121 22.39 1.04 -8.11
N LYS A 122 21.40 1.44 -8.91
CA LYS A 122 21.55 2.53 -9.90
C LYS A 122 21.99 3.83 -9.23
N LEU A 123 21.33 4.25 -8.15
CA LEU A 123 21.64 5.48 -7.42
C LEU A 123 23.01 5.42 -6.74
N MET A 124 23.37 4.26 -6.18
CA MET A 124 24.69 4.04 -5.58
C MET A 124 25.79 4.19 -6.63
N ASN A 125 25.64 3.55 -7.80
CA ASN A 125 26.61 3.64 -8.89
C ASN A 125 26.73 5.07 -9.45
N ALA A 126 25.61 5.78 -9.61
CA ALA A 126 25.62 7.16 -10.08
C ALA A 126 26.32 8.13 -9.12
N ARG A 127 26.30 7.84 -7.81
CA ARG A 127 26.94 8.66 -6.77
C ARG A 127 28.39 8.28 -6.46
N LYS A 128 28.97 7.26 -7.13
CA LYS A 128 30.31 6.76 -6.78
C LYS A 128 31.39 7.84 -6.90
N ARG A 129 31.71 8.43 -5.73
CA ARG A 129 33.08 8.66 -5.26
C ARG A 129 33.60 7.33 -4.69
N ASP A 130 34.27 6.55 -5.53
CA ASP A 130 35.36 5.65 -5.18
C ASP A 130 35.22 4.73 -3.94
N LYS A 131 34.21 3.86 -3.90
CA LYS A 131 34.15 2.73 -2.94
C LYS A 131 33.68 1.43 -3.62
N ASN A 132 34.49 0.38 -3.51
CA ASN A 132 34.16 -1.00 -3.90
C ASN A 132 33.13 -1.61 -2.94
N ILE A 133 31.88 -1.16 -3.00
CA ILE A 133 30.78 -1.76 -2.23
C ILE A 133 30.30 -3.00 -2.98
N ILE A 134 30.51 -4.16 -2.38
CA ILE A 134 29.95 -5.44 -2.84
C ILE A 134 28.52 -5.54 -2.30
N ILE A 135 27.54 -5.65 -3.20
CA ILE A 135 26.13 -5.78 -2.85
C ILE A 135 25.77 -7.26 -2.88
N PRO A 136 25.12 -7.80 -1.83
CA PRO A 136 24.73 -9.20 -1.80
C PRO A 136 23.70 -9.51 -2.90
N ALA A 137 23.83 -10.69 -3.52
CA ALA A 137 22.82 -11.19 -4.44
C ALA A 137 21.57 -11.57 -3.65
N VAL A 138 20.44 -10.92 -3.95
CA VAL A 138 19.15 -11.20 -3.33
C VAL A 138 18.22 -11.86 -4.36
N ASN A 139 17.60 -12.96 -3.97
CA ASN A 139 16.62 -13.65 -4.81
C ASN A 139 15.23 -13.06 -4.63
N PHE A 140 14.74 -12.41 -5.66
CA PHE A 140 13.36 -11.92 -5.72
C PHE A 140 12.42 -12.94 -6.39
N PRO A 141 11.12 -12.93 -6.04
CA PRO A 141 10.10 -13.76 -6.70
C PRO A 141 9.85 -13.35 -8.15
N THR A 142 10.32 -12.17 -8.55
CA THR A 142 10.22 -11.63 -9.90
C THR A 142 11.60 -11.51 -10.56
N GLN A 143 11.58 -11.50 -11.89
CA GLN A 143 12.70 -11.12 -12.72
C GLN A 143 12.18 -10.26 -13.88
N ASP A 144 12.74 -9.07 -13.99
CA ASP A 144 12.39 -8.07 -15.01
C ASP A 144 10.88 -7.77 -15.02
N GLY A 145 10.32 -7.67 -13.81
CA GLY A 145 8.91 -7.31 -13.61
C GLY A 145 7.91 -8.43 -13.85
N LYS A 146 8.36 -9.66 -14.15
CA LYS A 146 7.51 -10.85 -14.30
C LYS A 146 7.77 -11.86 -13.18
N LEU A 147 6.74 -12.59 -12.77
CA LEU A 147 6.90 -13.70 -11.82
C LEU A 147 7.83 -14.76 -12.40
N LYS A 148 8.79 -15.23 -11.60
CA LYS A 148 9.60 -16.38 -11.97
C LYS A 148 8.70 -17.61 -12.02
N ILE A 149 8.68 -18.30 -13.15
CA ILE A 149 8.03 -19.61 -13.26
C ILE A 149 8.87 -20.57 -12.40
N LYS A 150 8.34 -21.00 -11.25
CA LYS A 150 8.89 -22.18 -10.58
C LYS A 150 8.68 -23.35 -11.53
N ALA A 151 9.76 -24.01 -11.94
CA ALA A 151 9.65 -25.30 -12.60
C ALA A 151 8.82 -26.23 -11.70
N LYS A 152 7.63 -26.65 -12.14
CA LYS A 152 6.93 -27.79 -11.53
C LYS A 152 7.84 -29.01 -11.73
N ASN A 153 8.33 -29.59 -10.64
CA ASN A 153 8.74 -30.99 -10.39
C ASN A 153 9.19 -31.01 -8.91
N HIS A 154 8.75 -31.88 -8.01
CA HIS A 154 8.47 -33.30 -8.14
C HIS A 154 7.39 -33.74 -7.11
N VAL A 155 6.59 -34.72 -7.50
CA VAL A 155 5.68 -35.47 -6.62
C VAL A 155 6.53 -36.33 -5.69
N ASP A 156 6.38 -36.19 -4.38
CA ASP A 156 6.85 -37.22 -3.44
C ASP A 156 5.71 -38.16 -3.12
N ALA A 157 5.75 -39.31 -3.80
CA ALA A 157 5.02 -40.49 -3.44
C ALA A 157 5.75 -41.23 -2.30
N LYS A 158 4.95 -41.70 -1.33
CA LYS A 158 5.19 -42.74 -0.33
C LYS A 158 5.83 -42.33 1.01
N SER A 159 4.98 -42.32 2.04
CA SER A 159 5.15 -43.28 3.14
C SER A 159 3.79 -43.89 3.50
N VAL A 160 3.44 -44.99 2.84
CA VAL A 160 2.49 -45.97 3.36
C VAL A 160 3.20 -46.64 4.54
N LYS A 161 2.72 -46.41 5.77
CA LYS A 161 2.95 -47.34 6.87
C LYS A 161 1.66 -48.10 7.13
N THR A 162 1.72 -49.37 6.75
CA THR A 162 0.95 -50.50 7.23
C THR A 162 0.64 -50.38 8.72
N ASN A 163 -0.64 -50.50 9.08
CA ASN A 163 -1.03 -51.04 10.38
C ASN A 163 -1.84 -52.31 10.11
N VAL A 164 -1.21 -53.43 10.46
CA VAL A 164 -1.76 -54.77 10.48
C VAL A 164 -2.69 -54.87 11.69
N LYS A 165 -3.88 -55.42 11.48
CA LYS A 165 -4.83 -55.86 12.52
C LYS A 165 -4.17 -56.90 13.43
N ASP A 166 -4.52 -56.93 14.71
CA ASP A 166 -5.17 -58.10 15.30
C ASP A 166 -5.60 -57.88 16.76
N LYS A 167 -6.85 -58.28 17.02
CA LYS A 167 -7.57 -58.56 18.28
C LYS A 167 -7.83 -57.43 19.28
#